data_AF-A0A1H6HCW2-F1
#
_entry.id   AF-A0A1H6HCW2-F1
#
_cell.length_a   1.000
_cell.length_b   1.000
_cell.length_c   1.000
_cell.angle_alpha   90.00
_cell.angle_beta   90.00
_cell.angle_gamma   90.00
#
_symmetry.space_group_name_H-M   'P 1'
#
loop_
_entity.id
_entity.type
_entity.pdbx_description
1 polymer ?
#
loop_
_entity_poly.entity_id
_entity_poly.type
_entity_poly.pdbx_seq_one_letter_code
_entity_poly.pdbx_strand_id
1 'polypeptide(L)'
;MKYAFVAQHQQRFSVRMMCRLFRIHPSGFYAWLRMPLSKRACEDKRQIDLLQTAWEESGKVYRYRKLNDDLLDHGETCCPYRVARLTRIAGIKAQIGYKRRPGVYGGRPSIVIDNTLDRQFDVAAPDKAWVTDITYIRT
;
A
#
# COMPACT_ATOMS: atom_id res chain seq x y z
N MET A 1 26.14 -11.69 4.07
CA MET A 1 25.90 -13.12 3.77
C MET A 1 27.23 -13.82 3.53
N LYS A 2 27.78 -14.56 4.51
CA LYS A 2 29.10 -15.22 4.40
C LYS A 2 29.09 -16.38 3.39
N TYR A 3 28.07 -17.24 3.46
CA TYR A 3 27.97 -18.40 2.55
C TYR A 3 27.78 -18.02 1.08
N ALA A 4 26.98 -16.98 0.78
CA ALA A 4 26.79 -16.50 -0.59
C ALA A 4 28.10 -16.01 -1.21
N PHE A 5 28.94 -15.31 -0.44
CA PHE A 5 30.26 -14.88 -0.91
C PHE A 5 31.16 -16.08 -1.23
N VAL A 6 31.20 -17.09 -0.34
CA VAL A 6 32.00 -18.30 -0.59
C VAL A 6 31.53 -19.03 -1.86
N ALA A 7 30.21 -19.13 -2.09
CA ALA A 7 29.68 -19.75 -3.29
C ALA A 7 29.99 -18.97 -4.57
N GLN A 8 29.93 -17.64 -4.52
CA GLN A 8 30.26 -16.79 -5.67
C GLN A 8 31.74 -16.91 -6.09
N HIS A 9 32.63 -17.15 -5.13
CA HIS A 9 34.08 -17.14 -5.37
C HIS A 9 34.76 -18.53 -5.30
N GLN A 10 33.98 -19.62 -5.18
CA GLN A 10 34.50 -20.99 -5.05
C GLN A 10 35.34 -21.47 -6.25
N GLN A 11 35.17 -20.88 -7.42
CA GLN A 11 35.94 -21.20 -8.64
C GLN A 11 37.33 -20.56 -8.63
N ARG A 12 37.52 -19.47 -7.87
CA ARG A 12 38.78 -18.70 -7.82
C ARG A 12 39.57 -18.99 -6.55
N PHE A 13 38.92 -19.37 -5.47
CA PHE A 13 39.52 -19.55 -4.16
C PHE A 13 39.05 -20.84 -3.48
N SER A 14 39.93 -21.47 -2.71
CA SER A 14 39.59 -22.69 -1.95
C SER A 14 38.49 -22.42 -0.92
N VAL A 15 37.41 -23.21 -0.99
CA VAL A 15 36.29 -23.18 -0.02
C VAL A 15 36.79 -23.33 1.41
N ARG A 16 37.72 -24.26 1.69
CA ARG A 16 38.28 -24.48 3.04
C ARG A 16 39.06 -23.27 3.57
N MET A 17 39.72 -22.53 2.69
CA MET A 17 40.45 -21.32 3.06
C MET A 17 39.47 -20.18 3.36
N MET A 18 38.47 -19.97 2.50
CA MET A 18 37.42 -18.98 2.75
C MET A 18 36.59 -19.30 4.00
N CYS A 19 36.26 -20.56 4.25
CA CYS A 19 35.56 -20.98 5.46
C CYS A 19 36.36 -20.65 6.73
N ARG A 20 37.68 -20.87 6.71
CA ARG A 20 38.57 -20.47 7.80
C ARG A 20 38.59 -18.94 7.98
N LEU A 21 38.74 -18.19 6.89
CA LEU A 21 38.76 -16.72 6.89
C LEU A 21 37.49 -16.13 7.51
N PHE A 22 36.32 -16.63 7.11
CA PHE A 22 35.03 -16.13 7.58
C PHE A 22 34.57 -16.73 8.92
N ARG A 23 35.38 -17.62 9.52
CA ARG A 23 35.07 -18.38 10.75
C ARG A 23 33.73 -19.13 10.64
N ILE A 24 33.54 -19.87 9.56
CA ILE A 24 32.36 -20.73 9.31
C ILE A 24 32.79 -22.18 9.10
N HIS A 25 31.95 -23.12 9.49
CA HIS A 25 32.26 -24.53 9.32
C HIS A 25 31.99 -25.00 7.88
N PRO A 26 32.89 -25.78 7.24
CA PRO A 26 32.69 -26.26 5.86
C PRO A 26 31.41 -27.09 5.68
N SER A 27 31.04 -27.93 6.65
CA SER A 27 29.79 -28.70 6.54
C SER A 27 28.55 -27.80 6.52
N GLY A 28 28.59 -26.67 7.25
CA GLY A 28 27.52 -25.67 7.22
C GLY A 28 27.40 -24.99 5.86
N PHE A 29 28.54 -24.74 5.19
CA PHE A 29 28.55 -24.23 3.82
C PHE A 29 27.93 -25.22 2.83
N TYR A 30 28.32 -26.49 2.86
CA TYR A 30 27.75 -27.50 1.96
C TYR A 30 26.27 -27.80 2.26
N ALA A 31 25.86 -27.75 3.53
CA ALA A 31 24.45 -27.85 3.90
C ALA A 31 23.64 -26.67 3.33
N TRP A 32 24.18 -25.45 3.46
CA TRP A 32 23.60 -24.25 2.85
C TRP A 32 23.61 -24.31 1.32
N LEU A 33 24.63 -24.91 0.70
CA LEU A 33 24.67 -25.09 -0.76
C LEU A 33 23.53 -25.99 -1.26
N ARG A 34 23.14 -27.00 -0.48
CA ARG A 34 22.01 -27.89 -0.78
C ARG A 34 20.65 -27.21 -0.54
N MET A 35 20.53 -26.44 0.53
CA MET A 35 19.31 -25.67 0.87
C MET A 35 19.69 -24.25 1.28
N PRO A 36 19.83 -23.32 0.31
CA PRO A 36 20.29 -21.96 0.60
C PRO A 36 19.22 -21.12 1.30
N LEU A 37 17.95 -21.51 1.13
CA LEU A 37 16.80 -20.91 1.81
C LEU A 37 16.54 -21.66 3.12
N SER A 38 16.47 -20.91 4.21
CA SER A 38 16.01 -21.45 5.49
C SER A 38 14.54 -21.89 5.38
N LYS A 39 14.10 -22.84 6.23
CA LYS A 39 12.68 -23.22 6.33
C LYS A 39 11.75 -22.01 6.48
N ARG A 40 12.18 -21.01 7.27
CA ARG A 40 11.44 -19.74 7.45
C ARG A 40 11.34 -18.94 6.15
N ALA A 41 12.38 -18.91 5.33
CA ALA A 41 12.38 -18.20 4.06
C ALA A 41 11.49 -18.89 3.01
N CYS A 42 11.46 -20.24 3.01
CA CYS A 42 10.53 -21.00 2.19
C CYS A 42 9.08 -20.72 2.62
N GLU A 43 8.82 -20.70 3.92
CA GLU A 43 7.49 -20.39 4.46
C GLU A 43 7.07 -18.94 4.18
N ASP A 44 7.98 -17.98 4.37
CA ASP A 44 7.75 -16.57 4.02
C ASP A 44 7.37 -16.44 2.54
N LYS A 45 8.04 -17.18 1.64
CA LYS A 45 7.71 -17.19 0.21
C LYS A 45 6.31 -17.76 -0.04
N ARG A 46 5.98 -18.92 0.52
CA ARG A 46 4.65 -19.55 0.40
C ARG A 46 3.54 -18.60 0.86
N GLN A 47 3.73 -17.93 1.99
CA GLN A 47 2.77 -16.98 2.54
C GLN A 47 2.67 -15.70 1.70
N ILE A 48 3.78 -15.23 1.11
CA ILE A 48 3.75 -14.12 0.15
C ILE A 48 2.93 -14.48 -1.09
N ASP A 49 3.08 -15.69 -1.61
CA ASP A 49 2.33 -16.15 -2.79
C ASP A 49 0.82 -16.15 -2.50
N LEU A 50 0.40 -16.65 -1.33
CA LEU A 50 -1.02 -16.59 -0.90
C LEU A 50 -1.53 -15.15 -0.75
N LEU A 51 -0.72 -14.27 -0.14
CA LEU A 51 -1.06 -12.86 0.03
C LEU A 51 -1.21 -12.13 -1.31
N GLN A 52 -0.41 -12.52 -2.30
CA GLN A 52 -0.45 -11.96 -3.64
C GLN A 52 -1.76 -12.33 -4.34
N THR A 53 -2.16 -13.60 -4.26
CA THR A 53 -3.44 -14.09 -4.80
C THR A 53 -4.62 -13.37 -4.15
N ALA A 54 -4.70 -13.33 -2.82
CA ALA A 54 -5.77 -12.64 -2.11
C ALA A 54 -5.82 -11.13 -2.45
N TRP A 55 -4.66 -10.49 -2.61
CA TRP A 55 -4.58 -9.09 -3.01
C TRP A 55 -5.11 -8.86 -4.43
N GLU A 56 -4.80 -9.75 -5.36
CA GLU A 56 -5.28 -9.68 -6.75
C GLU A 56 -6.79 -9.94 -6.83
N GLU A 57 -7.31 -10.94 -6.11
CA GLU A 57 -8.73 -11.24 -6.00
C GLU A 57 -9.53 -10.08 -5.40
N SER A 58 -8.93 -9.34 -4.44
CA SER A 58 -9.53 -8.13 -3.86
C SER A 58 -9.57 -6.91 -4.81
N GLY A 59 -9.09 -7.05 -6.05
CA GLY A 59 -8.94 -5.93 -6.98
C GLY A 59 -7.87 -4.93 -6.53
N LYS A 60 -6.87 -5.40 -5.76
CA LYS A 60 -5.76 -4.61 -5.20
C LYS A 60 -6.19 -3.55 -4.18
N VAL A 61 -7.41 -3.62 -3.67
CA VAL A 61 -7.95 -2.65 -2.69
C VAL A 61 -7.46 -2.95 -1.27
N TYR A 62 -7.19 -4.22 -0.96
CA TYR A 62 -6.90 -4.65 0.41
C TYR A 62 -5.49 -4.26 0.89
N ARG A 63 -5.40 -3.97 2.19
CA ARG A 63 -4.14 -3.83 2.94
C ARG A 63 -3.94 -5.03 3.85
N TYR A 64 -2.77 -5.10 4.48
CA TYR A 64 -2.33 -6.18 5.35
C TYR A 64 -3.33 -6.65 6.42
N ARG A 65 -4.24 -5.80 6.92
CA ARG A 65 -5.27 -6.21 7.89
C ARG A 65 -6.33 -7.09 7.24
N LYS A 66 -6.94 -6.63 6.15
CA LYS A 66 -7.92 -7.42 5.40
C LYS A 66 -7.30 -8.69 4.81
N LEU A 67 -6.08 -8.57 4.30
CA LEU A 67 -5.32 -9.75 3.84
C LEU A 67 -5.00 -10.74 4.97
N ASN A 68 -4.92 -10.28 6.23
CA ASN A 68 -4.77 -11.19 7.37
C ASN A 68 -6.07 -11.91 7.69
N ASP A 69 -7.21 -11.22 7.57
CA ASP A 69 -8.53 -11.81 7.72
C ASP A 69 -8.76 -12.88 6.63
N ASP A 70 -8.46 -12.57 5.36
CA ASP A 70 -8.58 -13.54 4.25
C ASP A 70 -7.69 -14.77 4.47
N LEU A 71 -6.45 -14.58 4.94
CA LEU A 71 -5.57 -15.70 5.30
C LEU A 71 -6.16 -16.55 6.42
N LEU A 72 -6.77 -15.92 7.43
CA LEU A 72 -7.41 -16.63 8.55
C LEU A 72 -8.58 -17.48 8.05
N ASP A 73 -9.39 -16.95 7.14
CA ASP A 73 -10.52 -17.65 6.51
C ASP A 73 -10.06 -18.84 5.65
N HIS A 74 -8.87 -18.75 5.05
CA HIS A 74 -8.20 -19.86 4.36
C HIS A 74 -7.53 -20.86 5.31
N GLY A 75 -7.64 -20.69 6.63
CA GLY A 75 -7.08 -21.59 7.65
C GLY A 75 -5.61 -21.32 7.99
N GLU A 76 -5.03 -20.22 7.51
CA GLU A 76 -3.64 -19.85 7.81
C GLU A 76 -3.54 -19.07 9.12
N THR A 77 -2.79 -19.61 10.08
CA THR A 77 -2.53 -18.91 11.34
C THR A 77 -1.27 -18.06 11.21
N CYS A 78 -1.44 -16.75 11.01
CA CYS A 78 -0.33 -15.80 10.88
C CYS A 78 -0.60 -14.53 11.68
N CYS A 79 0.39 -14.02 12.40
CA CYS A 79 0.21 -12.79 13.17
C CYS A 79 0.12 -11.56 12.23
N PRO A 80 -0.71 -10.55 12.56
CA PRO A 80 -0.90 -9.38 11.69
C PRO A 80 0.39 -8.65 11.35
N TYR A 81 1.35 -8.59 12.29
CA TYR A 81 2.65 -7.95 12.09
C TYR A 81 3.56 -8.72 11.12
N ARG A 82 3.43 -10.06 11.07
CA ARG A 82 4.12 -10.88 10.08
C ARG A 82 3.54 -10.64 8.69
N VAL A 83 2.22 -10.58 8.56
CA VAL A 83 1.56 -10.20 7.31
C VAL A 83 1.98 -8.80 6.86
N ALA A 84 2.04 -7.82 7.77
CA ALA A 84 2.52 -6.47 7.48
C ALA A 84 3.98 -6.46 6.97
N ARG A 85 4.85 -7.29 7.57
CA ARG A 85 6.24 -7.44 7.13
C ARG A 85 6.33 -8.07 5.74
N LEU A 86 5.58 -9.16 5.50
CA LEU A 86 5.61 -9.91 4.24
C LEU A 86 5.02 -9.08 3.08
N THR A 87 3.87 -8.44 3.28
CA THR A 87 3.28 -7.52 2.29
C THR A 87 4.23 -6.38 1.93
N ARG A 88 4.98 -5.84 2.91
CA ARG A 88 6.01 -4.82 2.65
C ARG A 88 7.17 -5.36 1.81
N ILE A 89 7.64 -6.58 2.08
CA ILE A 89 8.72 -7.22 1.29
C ILE A 89 8.25 -7.50 -0.14
N ALA A 90 7.01 -7.95 -0.30
CA ALA A 90 6.39 -8.24 -1.59
C ALA A 90 5.97 -6.98 -2.37
N GLY A 91 6.00 -5.79 -1.76
CA GLY A 91 5.57 -4.54 -2.39
C GLY A 91 4.05 -4.39 -2.53
N ILE A 92 3.27 -5.24 -1.86
CA ILE A 92 1.81 -5.21 -1.84
C ILE A 92 1.34 -3.94 -1.13
N LYS A 93 0.57 -3.12 -1.84
CA LYS A 93 -0.02 -1.88 -1.32
C LYS A 93 -1.44 -1.74 -1.84
N ALA A 94 -2.35 -1.28 -1.00
CA ALA A 94 -3.69 -0.94 -1.46
C ALA A 94 -3.63 0.17 -2.51
N GLN A 95 -4.20 -0.14 -3.66
CA GLN A 95 -4.45 0.80 -4.74
C GLN A 95 -5.79 1.46 -4.46
N ILE A 96 -5.75 2.64 -3.86
CA ILE A 96 -6.95 3.46 -3.71
C ILE A 96 -7.26 4.01 -5.11
N GLY A 97 -8.43 3.65 -5.64
CA GLY A 97 -8.92 4.18 -6.92
C GLY A 97 -8.95 5.70 -6.93
N TYR A 98 -8.98 6.28 -8.14
CA TYR A 98 -8.94 7.72 -8.42
C TYR A 98 -9.55 8.57 -7.31
N LYS A 99 -8.83 9.61 -6.85
CA LYS A 99 -9.38 10.65 -5.95
C LYS A 99 -10.77 11.00 -6.46
N ARG A 100 -11.80 10.73 -5.64
CA ARG A 100 -13.19 11.05 -5.95
C ARG A 100 -13.19 12.51 -6.40
N ARG A 101 -13.56 12.77 -7.66
CA ARG A 101 -13.73 14.16 -8.12
C ARG A 101 -14.65 14.84 -7.12
N PRO A 102 -14.36 16.07 -6.67
CA PRO A 102 -15.31 16.81 -5.86
C PRO A 102 -16.66 16.72 -6.54
N GLY A 103 -17.67 16.20 -5.83
CA GLY A 103 -19.02 16.15 -6.38
C GLY A 103 -19.38 17.57 -6.84
N VAL A 104 -20.07 17.69 -7.97
CA VAL A 104 -20.61 18.98 -8.40
C VAL A 104 -21.65 19.37 -7.35
N TYR A 105 -21.26 20.21 -6.40
CA TYR A 105 -22.17 20.91 -5.50
C TYR A 105 -22.85 21.99 -6.34
N GLY A 106 -23.84 21.58 -7.11
CA GLY A 106 -24.52 22.42 -8.08
C GLY A 106 -25.82 21.77 -8.49
N GLY A 107 -26.72 21.58 -7.53
CA GLY A 107 -28.12 21.38 -7.87
C GLY A 107 -28.68 22.62 -8.55
N ARG A 108 -29.80 22.47 -9.28
CA ARG A 108 -30.57 23.64 -9.73
C ARG A 108 -30.92 24.45 -8.48
N PRO A 109 -30.60 25.76 -8.42
CA PRO A 109 -31.08 26.58 -7.33
C PRO A 109 -32.60 26.49 -7.31
N SER A 110 -33.19 26.29 -6.13
CA SER A 110 -34.63 26.42 -5.95
C SER A 110 -34.97 27.90 -6.12
N ILE A 111 -35.21 28.33 -7.36
CA ILE A 111 -35.69 29.67 -7.67
C ILE A 111 -37.15 29.67 -7.25
N VAL A 112 -37.40 30.01 -5.99
CA VAL A 112 -38.75 30.13 -5.42
C VAL A 112 -39.38 31.46 -5.85
N ILE A 113 -38.55 32.46 -6.17
CA ILE A 113 -38.95 33.82 -6.52
C ILE A 113 -38.05 34.29 -7.66
N ASP A 114 -38.63 34.93 -8.67
CA ASP A 114 -37.90 35.50 -9.79
C ASP A 114 -36.98 36.65 -9.33
N ASN A 115 -35.76 36.70 -9.88
CA ASN A 115 -34.81 37.78 -9.60
C ASN A 115 -35.30 39.09 -10.22
N THR A 116 -36.06 39.88 -9.46
CA THR A 116 -36.65 41.14 -9.95
C THR A 116 -35.61 42.23 -10.20
N LEU A 117 -34.45 42.18 -9.53
CA LEU A 117 -33.39 43.17 -9.69
C LEU A 117 -32.54 42.90 -10.93
N ASP A 118 -32.36 41.62 -11.31
CA ASP A 118 -31.59 41.15 -12.47
C ASP A 118 -30.28 41.91 -12.76
N ARG A 119 -29.52 42.22 -11.70
CA ARG A 119 -28.26 42.98 -11.75
C ARG A 119 -28.39 44.41 -12.30
N GLN A 120 -29.57 45.00 -12.26
CA GLN A 120 -29.82 46.41 -12.58
C GLN A 120 -29.55 47.26 -11.34
N PHE A 121 -28.31 47.73 -11.20
CA PHE A 121 -27.89 48.56 -10.07
C PHE A 121 -28.01 50.07 -10.30
N ASP A 122 -28.37 50.48 -11.53
CA ASP A 122 -28.62 51.87 -11.86
C ASP A 122 -30.06 52.23 -11.52
N VAL A 123 -30.26 52.92 -10.39
CA VAL A 123 -31.57 53.29 -9.84
C VAL A 123 -31.69 54.80 -9.71
N ALA A 124 -32.86 55.32 -10.09
CA ALA A 124 -33.12 56.77 -10.14
C ALA A 124 -33.05 57.50 -8.79
N ALA A 125 -33.11 56.77 -7.68
CA ALA A 125 -33.03 57.32 -6.33
C ALA A 125 -32.43 56.29 -5.35
N PRO A 126 -31.78 56.75 -4.26
CA PRO A 126 -31.36 55.85 -3.18
C PRO A 126 -32.55 55.10 -2.56
N ASP A 127 -32.25 54.00 -1.86
CA ASP A 127 -33.20 53.13 -1.15
C ASP A 127 -34.26 52.40 -2.01
N LYS A 128 -34.05 52.33 -3.32
CA LYS A 128 -34.95 51.61 -4.25
C LYS A 128 -34.63 50.12 -4.43
N ALA A 129 -33.38 49.71 -4.20
CA ALA A 129 -32.94 48.34 -4.32
C ALA A 129 -31.97 48.00 -3.18
N TRP A 130 -32.16 46.83 -2.55
CA TRP A 130 -31.36 46.36 -1.41
C TRP A 130 -30.87 44.95 -1.73
N VAL A 131 -29.57 44.71 -1.59
CA VAL A 131 -28.93 43.42 -1.87
C VAL A 131 -28.10 42.99 -0.66
N THR A 132 -28.15 41.70 -0.32
CA THR A 132 -27.36 41.10 0.74
C THR A 132 -26.58 39.90 0.17
N ASP A 133 -25.39 39.64 0.69
CA ASP A 133 -24.58 38.47 0.37
C ASP A 133 -24.10 37.80 1.67
N ILE A 134 -23.89 36.49 1.62
CA ILE A 134 -23.38 35.69 2.73
C ILE A 134 -21.97 35.21 2.39
N THR A 135 -20.98 35.75 3.08
CA THR A 135 -19.59 35.28 2.97
C THR A 135 -19.33 34.19 3.99
N TYR A 136 -18.99 32.98 3.53
CA TYR A 136 -18.56 31.90 4.40
C TYR A 136 -17.11 32.12 4.85
N ILE A 137 -16.90 32.26 6.15
CA ILE A 137 -15.56 32.26 6.76
C ILE A 137 -15.20 30.81 7.08
N ARG A 138 -14.07 30.33 6.54
CA ARG A 138 -13.54 29.01 6.86
C ARG A 138 -12.96 29.02 8.27
N THR A 139 -13.48 28.16 9.13
CA THR A 139 -12.89 27.81 10.43
C THR A 139 -11.86 26.69 10.28
#